data_AF-E7G988-F1
#
_entry.id   AF-E7G988-F1
#
_cell.length_a   1.000
_cell.length_b   1.000
_cell.length_c   1.000
_cell.angle_alpha   90.00
_cell.angle_beta   90.00
_cell.angle_gamma   90.00
#
_symmetry.space_group_name_H-M   'P 1'
#
loop_
_entity.id
_entity.type
_entity.pdbx_description
1 polymer ?
#
loop_
_entity_poly.entity_id
_entity_poly.type
_entity_poly.pdbx_seq_one_letter_code
_entity_poly.pdbx_strand_id
1 'polypeptide(L)'
;METVNTIRIKNKNEYIIQVNEQGDTISFNLEDPELMLKLDKTYQDIRRIQQTAKAQELVIRKKQDQKTEGMLSQNEKSLAKLAVKMFQDMRKVMDNFLGENACQKIFGNRNYITMYDDLFEQLEPHFAKMKLNAELFKKQIQQKYTQDQDDILR
;
A
#
# COMPACT_ATOMS: atom_id res chain seq x y z
N MET A 1 -19.53 32.30 -26.78
CA MET A 1 -18.63 31.59 -25.85
C MET A 1 -18.95 32.10 -24.46
N GLU A 2 -19.51 31.26 -23.60
CA GLU A 2 -19.77 31.63 -22.21
C GLU A 2 -18.46 31.73 -21.43
N THR A 3 -18.33 32.78 -20.61
CA THR A 3 -17.18 33.00 -19.75
C THR A 3 -17.31 32.10 -18.53
N VAL A 4 -16.43 31.11 -18.40
CA VAL A 4 -16.36 30.26 -17.21
C VAL A 4 -15.59 31.00 -16.13
N ASN A 5 -16.28 31.39 -15.06
CA ASN A 5 -15.65 31.93 -13.86
C ASN A 5 -14.99 30.77 -13.09
N THR A 6 -13.72 30.93 -12.68
CA THR A 6 -12.97 29.90 -11.94
C THR A 6 -12.46 30.42 -10.61
N ILE A 7 -12.55 29.60 -9.57
CA ILE A 7 -11.93 29.84 -8.26
C ILE A 7 -10.66 28.99 -8.19
N ARG A 8 -9.55 29.59 -7.76
CA ARG A 8 -8.27 28.89 -7.54
C ARG A 8 -7.87 29.04 -6.09
N ILE A 9 -7.92 27.95 -5.33
CA ILE A 9 -7.45 27.91 -3.94
C ILE A 9 -5.99 27.43 -3.96
N LYS A 10 -5.09 28.21 -3.35
CA LYS A 10 -3.70 27.81 -3.16
C LYS A 10 -3.52 27.36 -1.72
N ASN A 11 -3.34 26.07 -1.50
CA ASN A 11 -2.94 25.57 -0.19
C ASN A 11 -1.48 25.95 0.06
N LYS A 12 -1.23 26.79 1.08
CA LYS A 12 0.13 27.26 1.40
C LYS A 12 0.97 26.20 2.09
N ASN A 13 0.34 25.20 2.68
CA ASN A 13 0.95 24.16 3.51
C ASN A 13 0.79 22.77 2.88
N GLU A 14 0.71 22.72 1.55
CA GLU A 14 0.74 21.48 0.80
C GLU A 14 2.18 20.97 0.64
N TYR A 15 2.42 19.73 1.04
CA TYR A 15 3.67 19.02 0.87
C TYR A 15 3.57 18.10 -0.34
N ILE A 16 4.26 18.44 -1.42
CA ILE A 16 4.18 17.75 -2.71
C ILE A 16 5.44 16.89 -2.92
N ILE A 17 5.24 15.65 -3.35
CA ILE A 17 6.32 14.70 -3.69
C ILE A 17 6.11 14.26 -5.13
N GLN A 18 7.14 14.42 -5.96
CA GLN A 18 7.18 13.80 -7.29
C GLN A 18 7.51 12.32 -7.13
N VAL A 19 6.70 11.45 -7.73
CA VAL A 19 6.77 9.99 -7.51
C VAL A 19 7.34 9.21 -8.69
N ASN A 20 7.61 9.89 -9.81
CA ASN A 20 8.23 9.29 -10.99
C ASN A 20 8.86 10.35 -11.90
N GLU A 21 9.63 9.89 -12.89
CA GLU A 21 10.30 10.76 -13.88
C GLU A 21 9.34 11.48 -14.83
N GLN A 22 8.07 11.08 -14.89
CA GLN A 22 7.05 11.70 -15.73
C GLN A 22 6.46 12.97 -15.09
N GLY A 23 6.84 13.28 -13.85
CA GLY A 23 6.36 14.47 -13.13
C GLY A 23 5.06 14.25 -12.36
N ASP A 24 4.58 13.01 -12.23
CA ASP A 24 3.42 12.74 -11.38
C ASP A 24 3.75 13.03 -9.93
N THR A 25 2.74 13.50 -9.20
CA THR A 25 2.87 13.87 -7.79
C THR A 25 1.82 13.22 -6.91
N ILE A 26 2.20 13.05 -5.65
CA ILE A 26 1.31 12.92 -4.50
C ILE A 26 1.45 14.16 -3.63
N SER A 27 0.40 14.52 -2.89
CA SER A 27 0.44 15.68 -2.01
C SER A 27 -0.25 15.43 -0.68
N PHE A 28 0.26 16.07 0.37
CA PHE A 28 -0.28 16.02 1.71
C PHE A 28 -0.60 17.45 2.16
N ASN A 29 -1.83 17.68 2.59
CA ASN A 29 -2.18 18.91 3.28
C ASN A 29 -1.75 18.81 4.74
N LEU A 30 -0.73 19.56 5.16
CA LEU A 30 -0.24 19.50 6.54
C LEU A 30 -1.20 20.12 7.57
N GLU A 31 -2.21 20.84 7.10
CA GLU A 31 -3.30 21.36 7.92
C GLU A 31 -4.53 20.45 7.93
N ASP A 32 -4.50 19.31 7.22
CA ASP A 32 -5.60 18.34 7.26
C ASP A 32 -5.68 17.69 8.65
N PRO A 33 -6.73 17.97 9.44
CA PRO A 33 -6.90 17.38 10.76
C PRO A 33 -7.04 15.85 10.71
N GLU A 34 -7.41 15.29 9.56
CA GLU A 34 -7.56 13.86 9.36
C GLU A 34 -6.26 13.17 8.95
N LEU A 35 -5.17 13.89 8.65
CA LEU A 35 -3.95 13.28 8.09
C LEU A 35 -3.41 12.16 8.97
N MET A 36 -3.34 12.40 10.29
CA MET A 36 -2.91 11.39 11.26
C MET A 36 -3.93 10.24 11.40
N LEU A 37 -5.23 10.53 11.29
CA LEU A 37 -6.28 9.52 11.37
C LEU A 37 -6.29 8.61 10.14
N LYS A 38 -6.04 9.18 8.95
CA LYS A 38 -5.89 8.44 7.69
C LYS A 38 -4.68 7.52 7.77
N LEU A 39 -3.55 8.00 8.28
CA LEU A 39 -2.36 7.18 8.49
C LEU A 39 -2.62 6.00 9.43
N ASP A 40 -3.23 6.25 10.60
CA ASP A 40 -3.57 5.20 11.56
C ASP A 40 -4.55 4.19 10.96
N LYS A 41 -5.60 4.67 10.29
CA LYS A 41 -6.58 3.82 9.62
C LYS A 41 -5.94 2.94 8.54
N THR A 42 -5.06 3.50 7.72
CA THR A 42 -4.31 2.75 6.70
C THR A 42 -3.51 1.63 7.32
N TYR A 43 -2.85 1.87 8.47
CA TYR A 43 -2.15 0.81 9.20
C TYR A 43 -3.09 -0.30 9.68
N GLN A 44 -4.21 0.07 10.33
CA GLN A 44 -5.18 -0.90 10.82
C GLN A 44 -5.76 -1.76 9.69
N ASP A 45 -6.06 -1.13 8.55
CA ASP A 45 -6.66 -1.79 7.40
C ASP A 45 -5.66 -2.73 6.70
N ILE A 46 -4.39 -2.31 6.53
CA ILE A 46 -3.32 -3.19 6.02
C ILE A 46 -3.15 -4.41 6.93
N ARG A 47 -3.08 -4.21 8.25
CA ARG A 47 -2.94 -5.30 9.20
C ARG A 47 -4.10 -6.30 9.07
N ARG A 48 -5.33 -5.80 8.91
CA ARG A 48 -6.52 -6.65 8.74
C ARG A 48 -6.47 -7.46 7.45
N ILE A 49 -6.04 -6.83 6.35
CA ILE A 49 -5.84 -7.51 5.06
C ILE A 49 -4.84 -8.66 5.20
N GLN A 50 -3.67 -8.40 5.80
CA GLN A 50 -2.63 -9.41 6.01
C GLN A 50 -3.12 -10.57 6.89
N GLN A 51 -3.80 -10.27 8.00
CA GLN A 51 -4.34 -11.31 8.89
C GLN A 51 -5.40 -12.17 8.20
N THR A 52 -6.26 -11.54 7.39
CA THR A 52 -7.27 -12.25 6.62
C THR A 52 -6.63 -13.13 5.55
N ALA A 53 -5.60 -12.63 4.87
CA ALA A 53 -4.86 -13.40 3.87
C ALA A 53 -4.16 -14.61 4.50
N LYS A 54 -3.47 -14.44 5.64
CA LYS A 54 -2.82 -15.54 6.37
C LYS A 54 -3.81 -16.63 6.79
N ALA A 55 -5.00 -16.24 7.26
CA ALA A 55 -6.05 -17.20 7.59
C ALA A 55 -6.56 -17.96 6.34
N GLN A 56 -6.77 -17.27 5.22
CA GLN A 56 -7.22 -17.87 3.96
C GLN A 56 -6.17 -18.80 3.36
N GLU A 57 -4.90 -18.42 3.43
CA GLU A 57 -3.77 -19.26 3.01
C GLU A 57 -3.74 -20.58 3.77
N LEU A 58 -3.86 -20.56 5.11
CA LEU A 58 -3.92 -21.76 5.93
C LEU A 58 -5.07 -22.68 5.52
N VAL A 59 -6.23 -22.10 5.21
CA VAL A 59 -7.39 -22.87 4.70
C VAL A 59 -7.09 -23.49 3.34
N ILE A 60 -6.45 -22.76 2.43
CA ILE A 60 -6.07 -23.28 1.10
C ILE A 60 -5.09 -24.43 1.24
N ARG A 61 -4.03 -24.28 2.03
CA ARG A 61 -2.99 -25.31 2.22
C ARG A 61 -3.52 -26.60 2.84
N LYS A 62 -4.59 -26.53 3.65
CA LYS A 62 -5.25 -27.71 4.25
C LYS A 62 -6.15 -28.47 3.28
N LYS A 63 -6.55 -27.88 2.15
CA LYS A 63 -7.36 -28.58 1.15
C LYS A 63 -6.52 -29.60 0.41
N GLN A 64 -7.13 -30.74 0.10
CA GLN A 64 -6.52 -31.73 -0.77
C GLN A 64 -6.21 -31.09 -2.13
N ASP A 65 -4.93 -31.08 -2.49
CA ASP A 65 -4.49 -30.47 -3.74
C ASP A 65 -4.80 -31.37 -4.94
N GLN A 66 -5.03 -30.74 -6.09
CA GLN A 66 -5.37 -31.42 -7.34
C GLN A 66 -4.54 -30.83 -8.47
N LYS A 67 -3.99 -31.72 -9.31
CA LYS A 67 -3.38 -31.30 -10.57
C LYS A 67 -4.44 -30.68 -11.46
N THR A 68 -4.03 -29.68 -12.24
CA THR A 68 -4.88 -29.08 -13.26
C THR A 68 -4.21 -29.24 -14.63
N GLU A 69 -4.90 -28.88 -15.70
CA GLU A 69 -4.33 -28.91 -17.06
C GLU A 69 -3.17 -27.90 -17.27
N GLY A 70 -3.02 -26.92 -16.36
CA GLY A 70 -1.96 -25.90 -16.44
C GLY A 70 -0.76 -26.20 -15.53
N MET A 71 0.26 -25.33 -15.58
CA MET A 71 1.49 -25.47 -14.79
C MET A 71 1.26 -25.48 -13.27
N LEU A 72 0.22 -24.80 -12.80
CA LEU A 72 -0.10 -24.67 -11.38
C LEU A 72 -1.17 -25.66 -10.94
N SER A 73 -1.00 -26.24 -9.76
CA SER A 73 -2.04 -27.01 -9.06
C SER A 73 -3.23 -26.12 -8.66
N GLN A 74 -4.31 -26.75 -8.19
CA GLN A 74 -5.49 -26.01 -7.74
C GLN A 74 -5.13 -25.11 -6.54
N ASN A 75 -4.37 -25.62 -5.57
CA ASN A 75 -3.96 -24.83 -4.41
C ASN A 75 -2.99 -23.72 -4.81
N GLU A 76 -2.02 -23.98 -5.69
CA GLU A 76 -1.09 -22.96 -6.20
C GLU A 76 -1.83 -21.82 -6.92
N LYS A 77 -2.82 -22.14 -7.75
CA LYS A 77 -3.69 -21.13 -8.38
C LYS A 77 -4.45 -20.30 -7.35
N SER A 78 -4.97 -20.93 -6.30
CA SER A 78 -5.69 -20.25 -5.23
C SER A 78 -4.78 -19.33 -4.41
N LEU A 79 -3.56 -19.75 -4.09
CA LEU A 79 -2.57 -18.93 -3.41
C LEU A 79 -2.13 -17.73 -4.25
N ALA A 80 -1.88 -17.95 -5.55
CA ALA A 80 -1.55 -16.85 -6.47
C ALA A 80 -2.70 -15.82 -6.56
N LYS A 81 -3.95 -16.27 -6.67
CA LYS A 81 -5.13 -15.39 -6.65
C LYS A 81 -5.27 -14.64 -5.33
N LEU A 82 -4.99 -15.29 -4.21
CA LEU A 82 -5.00 -14.67 -2.89
C LEU A 82 -3.96 -13.56 -2.80
N ALA A 83 -2.73 -13.80 -3.25
CA ALA A 83 -1.67 -12.80 -3.28
C ALA A 83 -2.07 -11.60 -4.16
N VAL A 84 -2.57 -11.84 -5.38
CA VAL A 84 -3.05 -10.78 -6.27
C VAL A 84 -4.13 -9.92 -5.61
N LYS A 85 -5.13 -10.56 -4.99
CA LYS A 85 -6.21 -9.86 -4.28
C LYS A 85 -5.66 -9.04 -3.10
N MET A 86 -4.75 -9.60 -2.32
CA MET A 86 -4.11 -8.92 -1.20
C MET A 86 -3.43 -7.63 -1.66
N PHE A 87 -2.62 -7.67 -2.71
CA PHE A 87 -1.97 -6.48 -3.26
C PHE A 87 -2.98 -5.45 -3.78
N GLN A 88 -4.05 -5.89 -4.44
CA GLN A 88 -5.12 -4.99 -4.92
C GLN A 88 -5.84 -4.28 -3.77
N ASP A 89 -6.14 -5.00 -2.69
CA ASP A 89 -6.79 -4.42 -1.51
C ASP A 89 -5.84 -3.46 -0.79
N MET A 90 -4.55 -3.80 -0.66
CA MET A 90 -3.54 -2.90 -0.10
C MET A 90 -3.40 -1.62 -0.91
N ARG A 91 -3.42 -1.69 -2.25
CA ARG A 91 -3.36 -0.49 -3.11
C ARG A 91 -4.50 0.48 -2.81
N LYS A 92 -5.73 -0.03 -2.67
CA LYS A 92 -6.90 0.80 -2.33
C LYS A 92 -6.74 1.49 -0.97
N VAL A 93 -6.23 0.76 0.02
CA VAL A 93 -5.98 1.30 1.35
C VAL A 93 -4.87 2.35 1.34
N MET A 94 -3.83 2.15 0.53
CA MET A 94 -2.73 3.09 0.38
C MET A 94 -3.15 4.35 -0.39
N ASP A 95 -3.98 4.23 -1.44
CA ASP A 95 -4.52 5.37 -2.17
C ASP A 95 -5.38 6.28 -1.26
N ASN A 96 -6.06 5.72 -0.25
CA ASN A 96 -6.79 6.54 0.73
C ASN A 96 -5.88 7.46 1.57
N PHE A 97 -4.60 7.10 1.72
CA PHE A 97 -3.63 7.90 2.47
C PHE A 97 -2.74 8.76 1.56
N LEU A 98 -2.24 8.19 0.46
CA LEU A 98 -1.33 8.85 -0.47
C LEU A 98 -2.04 9.77 -1.48
N GLY A 99 -3.38 9.66 -1.56
CA GLY A 99 -4.20 10.33 -2.55
C GLY A 99 -4.70 9.39 -3.64
N GLU A 100 -5.82 9.78 -4.26
CA GLU A 100 -6.48 8.98 -5.29
C GLU A 100 -5.49 8.62 -6.42
N ASN A 101 -5.47 7.33 -6.78
CA ASN A 101 -4.64 6.78 -7.85
C ASN A 101 -3.11 6.89 -7.60
N ALA A 102 -2.67 7.16 -6.37
CA ALA A 102 -1.25 7.30 -6.02
C ALA A 102 -0.45 6.03 -6.33
N CYS A 103 -0.95 4.85 -5.96
CA CYS A 103 -0.27 3.57 -6.21
C CYS A 103 -0.07 3.32 -7.70
N GLN A 104 -1.00 3.77 -8.55
CA GLN A 104 -0.83 3.65 -10.00
C GLN A 104 0.29 4.56 -10.51
N LYS A 105 0.38 5.80 -10.00
CA LYS A 105 1.47 6.72 -10.35
C LYS A 105 2.84 6.20 -9.91
N ILE A 106 2.91 5.61 -8.71
CA ILE A 106 4.14 5.10 -8.09
C ILE A 106 4.60 3.79 -8.75
N PHE A 107 3.70 2.81 -8.87
CA PHE A 107 4.06 1.44 -9.22
C PHE A 107 3.63 1.03 -10.64
N GLY A 108 2.83 1.85 -11.32
CA GLY A 108 2.11 1.45 -12.51
C GLY A 108 1.28 0.18 -12.25
N ASN A 109 1.26 -0.69 -13.26
CA ASN A 109 0.52 -1.96 -13.26
C ASN A 109 1.25 -3.12 -12.55
N ARG A 110 2.37 -2.86 -11.86
CA ARG A 110 3.25 -3.91 -11.32
C ARG A 110 3.07 -4.06 -9.81
N ASN A 111 2.91 -5.30 -9.35
CA ASN A 111 3.06 -5.64 -7.94
C ASN A 111 4.30 -6.51 -7.78
N TYR A 112 5.08 -6.26 -6.74
CA TYR A 112 6.22 -7.08 -6.36
C TYR A 112 6.33 -7.13 -4.84
N ILE A 113 6.99 -8.15 -4.32
CA ILE A 113 6.91 -8.54 -2.91
C ILE A 113 7.31 -7.41 -1.97
N THR A 114 8.39 -6.69 -2.29
CA THR A 114 8.96 -5.62 -1.45
C THR A 114 8.40 -4.23 -1.75
N MET A 115 7.37 -4.11 -2.60
CA MET A 115 6.95 -2.80 -3.15
C MET A 115 6.59 -1.76 -2.09
N TYR A 116 5.99 -2.19 -0.98
CA TYR A 116 5.62 -1.27 0.10
C TYR A 116 6.78 -0.99 1.03
N ASP A 117 7.71 -1.92 1.22
CA ASP A 117 8.94 -1.69 1.99
C ASP A 117 9.77 -0.61 1.28
N ASP A 118 9.99 -0.78 -0.02
CA ASP A 118 10.71 0.17 -0.86
C ASP A 118 10.03 1.55 -0.86
N LEU A 119 8.70 1.59 -0.96
CA LEU A 119 7.95 2.85 -0.88
C LEU A 119 8.10 3.53 0.49
N PHE A 120 7.98 2.79 1.58
CA PHE A 120 8.06 3.39 2.92
C PHE A 120 9.47 3.85 3.27
N GLU A 121 10.50 3.16 2.80
CA GLU A 121 11.88 3.63 2.90
C GLU A 121 12.06 4.99 2.21
N GLN A 122 11.48 5.16 1.01
CA GLN A 122 11.51 6.43 0.30
C GLN A 122 10.66 7.53 0.96
N LEU A 123 9.51 7.16 1.57
CA LEU A 123 8.62 8.11 2.25
C LEU A 123 9.11 8.55 3.63
N GLU A 124 9.93 7.77 4.31
CA GLU A 124 10.45 8.05 5.65
C GLU A 124 11.03 9.47 5.81
N PRO A 125 11.96 9.95 4.96
CA PRO A 125 12.48 11.32 5.07
C PRO A 125 11.41 12.40 4.87
N HIS A 126 10.35 12.11 4.11
CA HIS A 126 9.23 13.02 3.91
C HIS A 126 8.31 13.05 5.14
N PHE A 127 8.02 11.91 5.75
CA PHE A 127 7.26 11.83 6.99
C PHE A 127 7.93 12.61 8.12
N ALA A 128 9.26 12.51 8.25
CA ALA A 128 10.03 13.31 9.21
C ALA A 128 9.88 14.82 8.95
N LYS A 129 9.97 15.27 7.69
CA LYS A 129 9.77 16.68 7.31
C LYS A 129 8.35 17.17 7.59
N MET A 130 7.35 16.31 7.42
CA MET A 130 5.96 16.58 7.75
C MET A 130 5.67 16.52 9.26
N LYS A 131 6.66 16.17 10.09
CA LYS A 131 6.51 15.90 11.52
C LYS A 131 5.47 14.82 11.84
N LEU A 132 5.22 13.93 10.88
CA LEU A 132 4.52 12.68 11.12
C LEU A 132 5.48 11.78 11.91
N ASN A 133 4.99 11.04 12.90
CA ASN A 133 5.83 10.23 13.77
C ASN A 133 6.34 8.96 13.03
N ALA A 134 7.28 9.16 12.10
CA ALA A 134 7.82 8.16 11.18
C ALA A 134 8.50 6.96 11.90
N GLU A 135 9.10 7.21 13.06
CA GLU A 135 9.75 6.15 13.85
C GLU A 135 8.77 5.12 14.43
N LEU A 136 7.57 5.56 14.79
CA LEU A 136 6.49 4.69 15.27
C LEU A 136 6.00 3.77 14.14
N PHE A 137 6.01 4.29 12.90
CA PHE A 137 5.60 3.58 11.70
C PHE A 137 6.63 2.53 11.25
N LYS A 138 7.92 2.91 11.20
CA LYS A 138 9.02 2.03 10.79
C LYS A 138 9.22 0.83 11.72
N LYS A 139 9.23 1.06 13.05
CA LYS A 139 9.40 -0.03 14.03
C LYS A 139 8.29 -1.08 13.96
N GLN A 140 7.06 -0.69 13.67
CA GLN A 140 5.92 -1.61 13.71
C GLN A 140 5.68 -2.39 12.41
N ILE A 141 6.09 -1.84 11.27
CA ILE A 141 6.06 -2.55 9.98
C ILE A 141 7.25 -3.51 9.87
N GLN A 142 8.47 -3.06 10.17
CA GLN A 142 9.66 -3.92 10.15
C GLN A 142 9.52 -5.13 11.10
N GLN A 143 9.02 -4.93 12.31
CA GLN A 143 8.81 -6.04 13.26
C GLN A 143 7.86 -7.13 12.74
N LYS A 144 6.96 -6.83 11.79
CA LYS A 144 6.01 -7.80 11.23
C LYS A 144 6.46 -8.42 9.92
N TYR A 145 7.12 -7.65 9.05
CA TYR A 145 7.62 -8.17 7.78
C TYR A 145 8.85 -9.07 7.96
N THR A 146 9.73 -8.79 8.94
CA THR A 146 10.92 -9.62 9.18
C THR A 146 10.60 -10.94 9.88
N GLN A 147 9.51 -11.02 10.67
CA GLN A 147 9.09 -12.30 11.28
C GLN A 147 8.44 -13.27 10.28
N ASP A 148 7.84 -12.78 9.19
CA ASP A 148 7.15 -13.62 8.19
C ASP A 148 8.07 -14.02 7.00
N GLN A 149 9.22 -13.36 6.77
CA GLN A 149 10.13 -13.75 5.67
C GLN A 149 10.84 -15.10 5.90
N ASP A 150 11.11 -15.49 7.15
CA ASP A 150 11.74 -16.79 7.47
C ASP A 150 10.78 -17.99 7.30
N ASP A 151 9.46 -17.76 7.30
CA ASP A 151 8.43 -18.80 7.13
C ASP A 151 7.93 -18.94 5.67
N ILE A 152 8.23 -17.96 4.79
CA ILE A 152 7.80 -17.99 3.38
C ILE A 152 8.84 -18.67 2.47
N LEU A 153 10.08 -18.86 2.94
CA LEU A 153 11.19 -19.50 2.22
C LEU A 153 11.59 -20.90 2.75
N ARG A 154 10.72 -21.55 3.54
CA ARG A 154 10.90 -22.94 3.98
C ARG A 154 9.76 -23.84 3.55
#